data_AF-A0AAV3F2C4-F1
#
_entry.id   AF-A0AAV3F2C4-F1
#
_cell.length_a   1.000
_cell.length_b   1.000
_cell.length_c   1.000
_cell.angle_alpha   90.00
_cell.angle_beta   90.00
_cell.angle_gamma   90.00
#
_symmetry.space_group_name_H-M   'P 1'
#
loop_
_entity.id
_entity.type
_entity.pdbx_description
1 polymer ?
#
loop_
_entity_poly.entity_id
_entity_poly.type
_entity_poly.pdbx_seq_one_letter_code
_entity_poly.pdbx_strand_id
1 'polypeptide(L)'
;MPTNKLALAHLLEFEYWMEKAMYEFDLKTALELKGFITGRIDTLNDCLYIYMRKINLEYFLLNGGKKAFKALPGLLEKACYGTSSYNLYREELEREAKRLKIKVTSLELDDDYFDYESVKW
;
A
#
# COMPACT_ATOMS: atom_id res chain seq x y z
N MET A 1 -1.19 -10.69 17.69
CA MET A 1 -1.06 -12.12 18.07
C MET A 1 0.41 -12.49 18.03
N PRO A 2 0.92 -13.30 18.96
CA PRO A 2 2.25 -13.88 18.80
C PRO A 2 2.26 -14.80 17.58
N THR A 3 3.14 -14.53 16.61
CA THR A 3 3.33 -15.37 15.44
C THR A 3 3.97 -16.69 15.87
N ASN A 4 3.22 -17.79 15.83
CA ASN A 4 3.77 -19.12 16.09
C ASN A 4 4.37 -19.71 14.80
N LYS A 5 5.08 -20.85 14.92
CA LYS A 5 5.75 -21.50 13.77
C LYS A 5 4.80 -21.84 12.62
N LEU A 6 3.56 -22.24 12.92
CA LEU A 6 2.55 -22.54 11.91
C LEU A 6 2.09 -21.28 11.18
N ALA A 7 1.82 -20.19 11.92
CA ALA A 7 1.46 -18.90 11.33
C ALA A 7 2.60 -18.35 10.45
N LEU A 8 3.86 -18.49 10.88
CA LEU A 8 5.01 -18.12 10.06
C LEU A 8 5.10 -18.97 8.78
N ALA A 9 4.88 -20.28 8.87
CA ALA A 9 4.88 -21.15 7.70
C ALA A 9 3.81 -20.75 6.68
N HIS A 10 2.59 -20.44 7.13
CA HIS A 10 1.52 -19.96 6.23
C HIS A 10 1.84 -18.60 5.60
N LEU A 11 2.46 -17.68 6.34
CA LEU A 11 2.89 -16.39 5.78
C LEU A 11 3.94 -16.57 4.68
N LEU A 12 4.92 -17.45 4.90
CA LEU A 12 5.96 -17.76 3.91
C LEU A 12 5.38 -18.46 2.67
N GLU A 13 4.41 -19.35 2.86
CA GLU A 13 3.71 -20.00 1.74
C GLU A 13 2.91 -18.96 0.92
N PHE A 14 2.21 -18.04 1.58
CA PHE A 14 1.51 -16.96 0.92
C PHE A 14 2.47 -16.04 0.14
N GLU A 15 3.58 -15.65 0.75
CA GLU A 15 4.62 -14.84 0.10
C GLU A 15 5.16 -15.54 -1.16
N TYR A 16 5.48 -16.83 -1.06
CA TYR A 16 5.94 -17.62 -2.21
C TYR A 16 4.94 -17.62 -3.38
N TRP A 17 3.67 -17.94 -3.09
CA TRP A 17 2.64 -18.03 -4.14
C TRP A 17 2.32 -16.67 -4.74
N MET A 18 2.30 -15.62 -3.93
CA MET A 18 2.12 -14.24 -4.38
C MET A 18 3.26 -13.82 -5.32
N GLU A 19 4.52 -14.02 -4.91
CA GLU A 19 5.67 -13.70 -5.77
C GLU A 19 5.60 -14.47 -7.09
N LYS A 20 5.36 -15.78 -7.03
CA LYS A 20 5.23 -16.61 -8.23
C LYS A 20 4.15 -16.08 -9.17
N ALA A 21 2.95 -15.78 -8.65
CA ALA A 21 1.86 -15.23 -9.44
C ALA A 21 2.21 -13.87 -10.07
N MET A 22 2.89 -13.00 -9.33
CA MET A 22 3.37 -11.71 -9.86
C MET A 22 4.33 -11.90 -11.04
N TYR A 23 5.31 -12.79 -10.91
CA TYR A 23 6.29 -13.08 -11.98
C TYR A 23 5.63 -13.65 -13.22
N GLU A 24 4.66 -14.57 -13.06
CA GLU A 24 3.91 -15.15 -14.17
C GLU A 24 3.00 -14.12 -14.87
N PHE A 25 2.46 -13.15 -14.13
CA PHE A 25 1.56 -12.13 -14.65
C PHE A 25 2.27 -11.01 -15.44
N ASP A 26 3.36 -10.45 -14.89
CA ASP A 26 4.24 -9.51 -15.57
C ASP A 26 5.62 -9.46 -14.89
N LEU A 27 6.61 -10.13 -15.49
CA LEU A 27 7.99 -10.22 -14.98
C LEU A 27 8.63 -8.86 -14.67
N LYS A 28 8.44 -7.86 -15.54
CA LYS A 28 9.09 -6.55 -15.36
C LYS A 28 8.56 -5.87 -14.11
N THR A 29 7.23 -5.78 -13.99
CA THR A 29 6.60 -5.15 -12.82
C THR A 29 6.83 -5.97 -11.55
N ALA A 30 6.87 -7.31 -11.63
CA ALA A 30 7.18 -8.15 -10.48
C ALA A 30 8.58 -7.85 -9.90
N LEU A 31 9.59 -7.66 -10.75
CA LEU A 31 10.94 -7.29 -10.32
C LEU A 31 10.97 -5.93 -9.60
N GLU A 32 10.17 -4.97 -10.05
CA GLU A 32 10.03 -3.65 -9.40
C GLU A 32 9.32 -3.78 -8.05
N LEU A 33 8.31 -4.66 -7.95
CA LEU A 33 7.52 -4.89 -6.73
C LEU A 33 8.27 -5.66 -5.63
N LYS A 34 9.23 -6.52 -6.00
CA LYS A 34 9.96 -7.39 -5.05
C LYS A 34 10.50 -6.62 -3.83
N GLY A 35 11.09 -5.44 -4.06
CA GLY A 35 11.69 -4.65 -2.98
C GLY A 35 10.68 -4.16 -1.93
N PHE A 36 9.41 -4.02 -2.30
CA PHE A 36 8.36 -3.60 -1.38
C PHE A 36 7.90 -4.73 -0.45
N ILE A 37 7.96 -5.98 -0.91
CA ILE A 37 7.66 -7.17 -0.09
C ILE A 37 8.74 -7.34 0.99
N THR A 38 10.00 -7.12 0.63
CA THR A 38 11.13 -7.44 1.50
C THR A 38 11.64 -6.30 2.38
N GLY A 39 11.06 -5.08 2.30
CA GLY A 39 11.36 -4.03 3.28
C GLY A 39 11.49 -2.58 2.82
N ARG A 40 11.09 -2.20 1.59
CA ARG A 40 11.09 -0.77 1.21
C ARG A 40 10.03 0.08 1.93
N ILE A 41 9.00 -0.54 2.49
CA ILE A 41 7.93 0.16 3.20
C ILE A 41 8.45 0.66 4.55
N ASP A 42 8.20 1.94 4.86
CA ASP A 42 8.56 2.51 6.15
C ASP A 42 7.62 2.02 7.26
N THR A 43 7.99 0.88 7.85
CA THR A 43 7.24 0.26 8.96
C THR A 43 7.28 1.05 10.27
N LEU A 44 8.13 2.08 10.37
CA LEU A 44 8.24 2.95 11.54
C LEU A 44 7.36 4.21 11.44
N ASN A 45 6.70 4.43 10.30
CA ASN A 45 5.77 5.54 10.13
C ASN A 45 4.49 5.30 10.94
N ASP A 46 4.25 6.10 11.97
CA ASP A 46 3.04 6.04 12.80
C ASP A 46 1.73 6.26 11.98
N CYS A 47 1.84 6.85 10.80
CA CYS A 47 0.74 7.06 9.86
C CYS A 47 0.68 5.99 8.76
N LEU A 48 1.47 4.90 8.83
CA LEU A 48 1.55 3.90 7.77
C LEU A 48 0.17 3.34 7.39
N TYR A 49 -0.73 3.17 8.36
CA TYR A 49 -2.09 2.70 8.10
C TYR A 49 -2.84 3.58 7.09
N ILE A 50 -2.85 4.91 7.27
CA ILE A 50 -3.54 5.83 6.35
C ILE A 50 -2.81 5.94 5.00
N TYR A 51 -1.49 5.73 4.96
CA TYR A 51 -0.73 5.58 3.71
C TYR A 51 -1.20 4.36 2.91
N MET A 52 -1.31 3.19 3.56
CA MET A 52 -1.74 1.96 2.91
C MET A 52 -3.22 2.04 2.48
N ARG A 53 -4.11 2.65 3.27
CA ARG A 53 -5.50 2.90 2.85
C ARG A 53 -5.56 3.75 1.59
N LYS A 54 -4.79 4.84 1.52
CA LYS A 54 -4.73 5.71 0.34
C LYS A 54 -4.21 4.97 -0.88
N ILE A 55 -3.14 4.19 -0.74
CA ILE A 55 -2.57 3.37 -1.82
C ILE A 55 -3.63 2.37 -2.33
N ASN A 56 -4.37 1.71 -1.43
CA ASN A 56 -5.41 0.77 -1.80
C ASN A 56 -6.55 1.46 -2.56
N LEU A 57 -7.05 2.60 -2.06
CA LEU A 57 -8.09 3.38 -2.74
C LEU A 57 -7.63 3.80 -4.15
N GLU A 58 -6.42 4.33 -4.28
CA GLU A 58 -5.84 4.70 -5.58
C GLU A 58 -5.70 3.50 -6.51
N TYR A 59 -5.31 2.35 -5.99
CA TYR A 59 -5.24 1.11 -6.77
C TYR A 59 -6.62 0.64 -7.24
N PHE A 60 -7.64 0.67 -6.37
CA PHE A 60 -8.99 0.26 -6.74
C PHE A 60 -9.61 1.17 -7.79
N LEU A 61 -9.32 2.47 -7.76
CA LEU A 61 -9.72 3.43 -8.78
C LEU A 61 -9.12 3.12 -10.18
N LEU A 62 -8.08 2.27 -10.26
CA LEU A 62 -7.52 1.82 -11.54
C LEU A 62 -8.32 0.69 -12.21
N ASN A 63 -9.37 0.16 -11.56
CA ASN A 63 -10.24 -0.91 -12.07
C ASN A 63 -9.52 -2.23 -12.41
N GLY A 64 -8.50 -2.58 -11.64
CA GLY A 64 -7.85 -3.89 -11.70
C GLY A 64 -7.09 -4.20 -13.00
N GLY A 65 -6.81 -5.49 -13.19
CA GLY A 65 -6.08 -6.00 -14.35
C GLY A 65 -4.64 -5.48 -14.52
N LYS A 66 -4.10 -5.68 -15.72
CA LYS A 66 -2.67 -5.48 -15.99
C LYS A 66 -2.21 -4.02 -15.89
N LYS A 67 -3.10 -3.05 -16.18
CA LYS A 67 -2.79 -1.63 -16.05
C LYS A 67 -2.63 -1.23 -14.59
N ALA A 68 -3.56 -1.67 -13.72
CA ALA A 68 -3.46 -1.41 -12.29
C ALA A 68 -2.20 -2.04 -11.69
N PHE A 69 -1.92 -3.31 -12.03
CA PHE A 69 -0.71 -3.99 -11.57
C PHE A 69 0.57 -3.22 -11.93
N LYS A 70 0.68 -2.73 -13.17
CA LYS A 70 1.84 -1.94 -13.63
C LYS A 70 2.00 -0.60 -12.91
N ALA A 71 0.93 -0.04 -12.36
CA ALA A 71 0.99 1.21 -11.60
C ALA A 71 1.37 0.99 -10.13
N LEU A 72 1.20 -0.23 -9.61
CA LEU A 72 1.37 -0.55 -8.20
C LEU A 72 2.74 -0.16 -7.62
N PRO A 73 3.90 -0.36 -8.30
CA PRO A 73 5.18 0.11 -7.80
C PRO A 73 5.17 1.62 -7.49
N GLY A 74 4.64 2.42 -8.41
CA GLY A 74 4.56 3.87 -8.26
C GLY A 74 3.61 4.32 -7.15
N LEU A 75 2.54 3.57 -6.90
CA LEU A 75 1.63 3.83 -5.76
C LEU A 75 2.34 3.55 -4.43
N LEU A 76 3.03 2.40 -4.34
CA LEU A 76 3.74 1.96 -3.13
C LEU A 76 4.91 2.86 -2.73
N GLU A 77 5.51 3.61 -3.67
CA GLU A 77 6.52 4.65 -3.38
C GLU A 77 6.03 5.64 -2.32
N LYS A 78 4.71 5.88 -2.24
CA LYS A 78 4.10 6.75 -1.23
C LYS A 78 4.41 6.29 0.19
N ALA A 79 4.58 4.99 0.43
CA ALA A 79 4.93 4.44 1.75
C ALA A 79 6.44 4.20 1.95
N CYS A 80 7.29 4.68 1.03
CA CYS A 80 8.75 4.55 1.13
C CYS A 80 9.39 5.85 1.62
N TYR A 81 10.00 5.81 2.81
CA TYR A 81 10.62 6.99 3.42
C TYR A 81 11.59 7.71 2.46
N GLY A 82 11.49 9.04 2.41
CA GLY A 82 12.39 9.90 1.64
C GLY A 82 12.07 10.04 0.16
N THR A 83 11.10 9.30 -0.38
CA THR A 83 10.65 9.50 -1.76
C THR A 83 9.83 10.79 -1.89
N SER A 84 9.74 11.32 -3.11
CA SER A 84 8.88 12.48 -3.39
C SER A 84 7.42 12.20 -3.04
N SER A 85 6.90 11.03 -3.40
CA SER A 85 5.52 10.62 -3.09
C SER A 85 5.26 10.53 -1.59
N TYR A 86 6.23 10.03 -0.82
CA TYR A 86 6.13 9.96 0.64
C TYR A 86 6.05 11.33 1.29
N ASN A 87 6.94 12.24 0.89
CA ASN A 87 6.99 13.60 1.45
C ASN A 87 5.74 14.40 1.07
N LEU A 88 5.28 14.30 -0.18
CA LEU A 88 4.06 14.97 -0.63
C LEU A 88 2.84 14.52 0.18
N TYR A 89 2.67 13.20 0.36
CA TYR A 89 1.53 12.71 1.14
C TYR A 89 1.65 13.04 2.63
N ARG A 90 2.87 13.07 3.18
CA ARG A 90 3.09 13.53 4.56
C ARG A 90 2.61 14.96 4.75
N GLU A 91 3.00 15.85 3.84
CA GLU A 91 2.59 17.25 3.86
C GLU A 91 1.09 17.41 3.68
N GLU A 92 0.44 16.59 2.85
CA GLU A 92 -1.02 16.54 2.70
C GLU A 92 -1.70 16.22 4.04
N LEU A 93 -1.27 15.15 4.71
CA LEU A 93 -1.81 14.75 6.00
C LEU A 93 -1.56 15.82 7.09
N GLU A 94 -0.37 16.41 7.13
CA GLU A 94 -0.04 17.48 8.08
C GLU A 94 -0.96 18.71 7.88
N ARG A 95 -1.20 19.11 6.62
CA ARG A 95 -2.12 20.21 6.30
C ARG A 95 -3.55 19.89 6.73
N GLU A 96 -3.99 18.66 6.48
CA GLU A 96 -5.36 18.24 6.78
C GLU A 96 -5.61 18.12 8.29
N ALA A 97 -4.67 17.52 9.03
CA ALA A 97 -4.72 17.47 10.49
C ALA A 97 -4.79 18.87 11.10
N LYS A 98 -4.01 19.82 10.55
CA LYS A 98 -4.04 21.23 10.97
C LYS A 98 -5.39 21.88 10.68
N ARG A 99 -6.00 21.61 9.51
CA ARG A 99 -7.33 22.11 9.14
C ARG A 99 -8.40 21.63 10.13
N LEU A 100 -8.34 20.36 10.51
CA LEU A 100 -9.28 19.71 11.42
C LEU A 100 -8.95 19.90 12.92
N LYS A 101 -7.78 20.46 13.24
CA LYS A 101 -7.26 20.64 14.61
C LYS A 101 -7.14 19.31 15.38
N ILE A 102 -6.73 18.25 14.68
CA ILE A 102 -6.49 16.91 15.27
C ILE A 102 -5.03 16.49 15.07
N LYS A 103 -4.64 15.37 15.68
CA LYS A 103 -3.33 14.76 15.41
C LYS A 103 -3.34 14.07 14.05
N VAL A 104 -2.19 14.08 13.36
CA VAL A 104 -2.03 13.38 12.07
C VAL A 104 -2.35 11.89 12.19
N THR A 105 -1.94 11.26 13.30
CA THR A 105 -2.23 9.85 13.60
C THR A 105 -3.70 9.57 13.93
N SER A 106 -4.53 10.60 14.05
CA SER A 106 -5.99 10.50 14.26
C SER A 106 -6.77 10.85 12.99
N LEU A 107 -6.10 11.12 11.87
CA LEU A 107 -6.77 11.27 10.59
C LEU A 107 -7.31 9.93 10.12
N GLU A 108 -8.48 9.99 9.50
CA GLU A 108 -9.06 8.89 8.75
C GLU A 108 -9.11 9.28 7.27
N LEU A 109 -9.00 8.28 6.40
CA LEU A 109 -9.23 8.48 4.97
C LEU A 109 -10.74 8.67 4.76
N ASP A 110 -11.12 9.78 4.14
CA ASP A 110 -12.47 10.00 3.62
C ASP A 110 -12.59 9.30 2.27
N ASP A 111 -13.18 8.10 2.29
CA ASP A 111 -13.45 7.25 1.13
C ASP A 111 -14.93 6.88 1.00
N ASP A 112 -15.82 7.65 1.64
CA ASP A 112 -17.28 7.42 1.66
C ASP A 112 -17.90 7.42 0.25
N TYR A 113 -17.22 8.04 -0.72
CA TYR A 113 -17.65 8.10 -2.11
C TYR A 113 -17.29 6.86 -2.93
N PHE A 114 -16.45 5.96 -2.40
CA PHE A 114 -15.95 4.80 -3.12
C PHE A 114 -16.74 3.54 -2.77
N ASP A 115 -17.38 2.94 -3.78
CA ASP A 115 -18.12 1.70 -3.63
C ASP A 115 -17.17 0.48 -3.69
N TYR A 116 -16.71 0.07 -2.50
CA TYR A 116 -15.86 -1.12 -2.33
C TYR A 116 -16.56 -2.43 -2.71
N GLU A 117 -17.90 -2.51 -2.68
CA GLU A 117 -18.65 -3.72 -3.02
C GLU A 117 -18.67 -3.96 -4.53
N SER A 118 -18.56 -2.88 -5.32
CA SER A 118 -18.57 -2.94 -6.79
C SER A 118 -17.21 -3.18 -7.45
N VAL A 119 -16.13 -3.32 -6.67
CA VAL A 119 -14.75 -3.42 -7.18
C VAL A 119 -14.61 -4.61 -8.13
N LYS A 120 -14.08 -4.34 -9.33
CA LYS A 120 -13.70 -5.36 -10.31
C LYS A 120 -12.22 -5.70 -10.16
N TRP A 121 -11.92 -6.98 -9.93
CA TRP A 121 -10.58 -7.54 -9.78
C TRP A 121 -9.92 -7.81 -11.14
#